data_AF-A0A4S0MMY2-F1
#
_entry.id   AF-A0A4S0MMY2-F1
#
_cell.length_a   1.000
_cell.length_b   1.000
_cell.length_c   1.000
_cell.angle_alpha   90.00
_cell.angle_beta   90.00
_cell.angle_gamma   90.00
#
_symmetry.space_group_name_H-M   'P 1'
#
loop_
_entity.id
_entity.type
_entity.pdbx_description
1 polymer ?
#
loop_
_entity_poly.entity_id
_entity_poly.type
_entity_poly.pdbx_seq_one_letter_code
_entity_poly.pdbx_strand_id
1 'polypeptide(L)'
;AVGGLPGRPETIKAAENQVQQAQSELGQARWRLSKRVLAAPSAGRVNDVIRNPGDTAGPTAPVISVLPDGAVKLSVYVPETAFSSVKVGTLLSVR
;
A
#
# COMPACT_ATOMS: atom_id res chain seq x y z
N ALA A 1 -39.24 -46.32 -4.01
CA ALA A 1 -37.81 -45.95 -4.12
C ALA A 1 -37.71 -44.88 -5.20
N VAL A 2 -37.54 -43.61 -4.82
CA VAL A 2 -37.47 -42.51 -5.79
C VAL A 2 -35.99 -42.36 -6.18
N GLY A 3 -35.71 -42.63 -7.46
CA GLY A 3 -34.36 -42.66 -8.02
C GLY A 3 -33.61 -41.35 -7.83
N GLY A 4 -32.33 -41.47 -7.49
CA GLY A 4 -31.39 -40.35 -7.46
C GLY A 4 -31.31 -39.71 -8.85
N LEU A 5 -31.89 -38.53 -8.97
CA LEU A 5 -31.84 -37.72 -10.18
C LEU A 5 -30.41 -37.17 -10.33
N PRO A 6 -29.65 -37.57 -11.38
CA PRO A 6 -28.25 -37.18 -11.54
C PRO A 6 -28.02 -35.67 -11.65
N GLY A 7 -29.05 -34.87 -11.96
CA GLY A 7 -28.94 -33.40 -12.02
C GLY A 7 -28.96 -32.68 -10.67
N ARG A 8 -29.50 -33.29 -9.62
CA ARG A 8 -29.69 -32.63 -8.31
C ARG A 8 -28.37 -32.24 -7.62
N PRO A 9 -27.38 -33.15 -7.45
CA PRO A 9 -26.11 -32.78 -6.84
C PRO A 9 -25.33 -31.77 -7.68
N GLU A 10 -25.36 -31.89 -9.00
CA GLU A 10 -24.69 -30.96 -9.91
C GLU A 10 -25.31 -29.55 -9.84
N THR A 11 -26.64 -29.45 -9.74
CA THR A 11 -27.33 -28.16 -9.56
C THR A 11 -27.02 -27.50 -8.22
N ILE A 12 -26.91 -28.29 -7.14
CA ILE A 12 -26.51 -27.78 -5.83
C ILE A 12 -25.07 -27.25 -5.89
N LYS A 13 -24.16 -28.05 -6.45
CA LYS A 13 -22.76 -27.65 -6.64
C LYS A 13 -22.62 -26.40 -7.52
N ALA A 14 -23.42 -26.28 -8.57
CA ALA A 14 -23.45 -25.09 -9.42
C ALA A 14 -23.93 -23.86 -8.64
N ALA A 15 -24.98 -23.99 -7.84
CA ALA A 15 -25.48 -22.92 -6.98
C ALA A 15 -24.46 -22.53 -5.90
N GLU A 16 -23.79 -23.50 -5.27
CA GLU A 16 -22.70 -23.26 -4.32
C GLU A 16 -21.54 -22.50 -4.96
N ASN A 17 -21.13 -22.88 -6.18
CA ASN A 17 -20.10 -22.16 -6.92
C ASN A 17 -20.55 -20.73 -7.28
N GLN A 18 -21.81 -20.53 -7.66
CA GLN A 18 -22.36 -19.19 -7.91
C GLN A 18 -22.33 -18.32 -6.66
N VAL A 19 -22.68 -18.89 -5.50
CA VAL A 19 -22.57 -18.19 -4.21
C VAL A 19 -21.10 -17.84 -3.91
N GLN A 20 -20.18 -18.77 -4.09
CA GLN A 20 -18.75 -18.54 -3.88
C GLN A 20 -18.20 -17.44 -4.80
N GLN A 21 -18.65 -17.42 -6.05
CA GLN A 21 -18.30 -16.36 -7.01
C GLN A 21 -18.84 -15.00 -6.56
N ALA A 22 -20.12 -14.92 -6.22
CA ALA A 22 -20.75 -13.68 -5.74
C ALA A 22 -20.09 -13.16 -4.45
N GLN A 23 -19.71 -14.05 -3.52
CA GLN A 23 -18.97 -13.67 -2.32
C GLN A 23 -17.58 -13.10 -2.63
N SER A 24 -16.90 -13.67 -3.62
CA SER A 24 -15.59 -13.19 -4.06
C SER A 24 -15.70 -11.81 -4.71
N GLU A 25 -16.72 -11.58 -5.54
CA GLU A 25 -17.03 -10.28 -6.15
C GLU A 25 -17.35 -9.22 -5.09
N LEU A 26 -18.13 -9.59 -4.06
CA LEU A 26 -18.40 -8.73 -2.91
C LEU A 26 -17.12 -8.39 -2.15
N GLY A 27 -16.24 -9.37 -1.91
CA GLY A 27 -14.94 -9.17 -1.28
C GLY A 27 -14.07 -8.16 -2.05
N GLN A 28 -14.01 -8.29 -3.37
CA GLN A 28 -13.28 -7.35 -4.22
C GLN A 28 -13.89 -5.94 -4.20
N ALA A 29 -15.23 -5.84 -4.23
CA ALA A 29 -15.92 -4.55 -4.16
C ALA A 29 -15.64 -3.83 -2.83
N ARG A 30 -15.67 -4.57 -1.71
CA ARG A 30 -15.29 -4.05 -0.38
C ARG A 30 -13.84 -3.61 -0.32
N TRP A 31 -12.92 -4.40 -0.91
CA TRP A 31 -11.52 -4.01 -1.00
C TRP A 31 -11.34 -2.72 -1.78
N ARG A 32 -11.95 -2.59 -2.97
CA ARG A 32 -11.90 -1.35 -3.77
C ARG A 32 -12.46 -0.14 -3.02
N LEU A 33 -13.54 -0.32 -2.25
CA LEU A 33 -14.09 0.74 -1.41
C LEU A 33 -13.10 1.16 -0.33
N SER A 34 -12.46 0.21 0.35
CA SER A 34 -11.47 0.51 1.39
C SER A 34 -10.27 1.29 0.87
N LYS A 35 -9.90 1.13 -0.41
CA LYS A 35 -8.78 1.84 -1.04
C LYS A 35 -9.09 3.28 -1.44
N ARG A 36 -10.32 3.77 -1.23
CA ARG A 36 -10.70 5.18 -1.45
C ARG A 36 -10.25 6.11 -0.32
N VAL A 37 -9.91 5.55 0.84
CA VAL A 37 -9.37 6.30 1.98
C VAL A 37 -7.89 5.94 2.11
N LEU A 38 -7.04 6.96 2.03
CA LEU A 38 -5.61 6.80 2.27
C LEU A 38 -5.32 7.06 3.75
N ALA A 39 -4.68 6.09 4.40
CA ALA A 39 -4.19 6.22 5.76
C ALA A 39 -2.66 6.29 5.74
N ALA A 40 -2.08 7.09 6.62
CA ALA A 40 -0.62 7.13 6.77
C ALA A 40 -0.12 5.77 7.28
N PRO A 41 0.92 5.17 6.67
CA PRO A 41 1.44 3.86 7.08
C PRO A 41 2.22 3.92 8.40
N SER A 42 2.67 5.11 8.82
CA SER A 42 3.41 5.34 10.06
C SER A 42 3.15 6.75 10.59
N ALA A 43 3.44 6.97 11.87
CA ALA A 43 3.52 8.31 12.43
C ALA A 43 4.62 9.13 11.73
N GLY A 44 4.39 10.44 11.60
CA GLY A 44 5.30 11.34 10.92
C GLY A 44 4.69 12.71 10.66
N ARG A 45 5.49 13.59 10.08
CA ARG A 45 5.08 14.93 9.67
C ARG A 45 4.72 14.95 8.19
N VAL A 46 3.61 15.58 7.85
CA VAL A 46 3.32 15.92 6.44
C VAL A 46 4.35 16.94 5.98
N ASN A 47 5.16 16.57 5.01
CA ASN A 47 6.18 17.43 4.43
C ASN A 47 5.61 18.27 3.28
N ASP A 48 4.77 17.68 2.44
CA ASP A 48 4.15 18.37 1.31
C ASP A 48 2.77 17.79 0.97
N VAL A 49 1.87 18.66 0.47
CA VAL A 49 0.56 18.30 -0.06
C VAL A 49 0.61 18.51 -1.57
N ILE A 50 0.79 17.40 -2.30
CA ILE A 50 1.08 17.41 -3.74
C ILE A 50 -0.20 17.64 -4.56
N ARG A 51 -1.35 17.25 -4.00
CA ARG A 51 -2.66 17.29 -4.68
C ARG A 51 -3.73 17.86 -3.76
N ASN A 52 -4.66 18.58 -4.36
CA ASN A 52 -5.74 19.28 -3.69
C ASN A 52 -7.11 18.65 -4.02
N PRO A 53 -8.16 18.98 -3.25
CA PRO A 53 -9.50 18.55 -3.57
C PRO A 53 -9.91 18.94 -5.00
N GLY A 54 -10.43 17.97 -5.76
CA GLY A 54 -10.77 18.14 -7.17
C GLY A 54 -9.72 17.60 -8.14
N ASP A 55 -8.50 17.35 -7.68
CA ASP A 55 -7.46 16.72 -8.49
C ASP A 55 -7.70 15.21 -8.66
N THR A 56 -7.41 14.69 -9.85
CA THR A 56 -7.43 13.25 -10.12
C THR A 56 -6.04 12.65 -9.86
N ALA A 57 -5.94 11.69 -8.94
CA ALA A 57 -4.73 10.92 -8.68
C ALA A 57 -4.86 9.49 -9.20
N GLY A 58 -3.95 9.09 -10.10
CA GLY A 58 -3.81 7.70 -10.53
C GLY A 58 -3.01 6.84 -9.52
N PRO A 59 -2.90 5.51 -9.73
CA PRO A 59 -2.22 4.60 -8.80
C PRO A 59 -0.75 4.93 -8.52
N THR A 60 -0.08 5.61 -9.46
CA THR A 60 1.33 6.02 -9.37
C THR A 60 1.49 7.49 -9.00
N ALA A 61 0.40 8.23 -8.81
CA ALA A 61 0.43 9.66 -8.53
C ALA A 61 0.30 9.89 -7.01
N PRO A 62 1.37 10.36 -6.34
CA PRO A 62 1.31 10.65 -4.92
C PRO A 62 0.42 11.86 -4.63
N VAL A 63 -0.28 11.80 -3.50
CA VAL A 63 -1.18 12.88 -3.02
C VAL A 63 -0.49 13.71 -1.93
N ILE A 64 0.24 13.04 -1.02
CA ILE A 64 0.88 13.65 0.15
C ILE A 64 2.29 13.05 0.29
N SER A 65 3.26 13.87 0.64
CA SER A 65 4.58 13.44 1.10
C SER A 65 4.66 13.50 2.61
N VAL A 66 5.01 12.39 3.26
CA VAL A 66 5.12 12.28 4.72
C VAL A 66 6.56 11.91 5.07
N LEU A 67 7.13 12.61 6.04
CA LEU A 67 8.41 12.29 6.66
C LEU A 67 8.13 11.53 7.96
N PRO A 68 8.41 10.21 8.02
CA PRO A 68 8.23 9.43 9.25
C PRO A 68 9.12 9.94 10.38
N ASP A 69 8.66 9.74 11.61
CA ASP A 69 9.46 10.06 12.79
C ASP A 69 10.76 9.22 12.80
N GLY A 70 11.89 9.89 13.05
CA GLY A 70 13.21 9.24 13.06
C GLY A 70 13.80 8.91 11.68
N ALA A 71 13.08 9.16 10.58
CA ALA A 71 13.57 8.89 9.22
C ALA A 71 14.43 10.02 8.61
N VAL A 72 14.94 10.93 9.44
CA VAL A 72 15.81 12.03 9.00
C VAL A 72 17.21 11.49 8.73
N LYS A 73 17.73 11.74 7.51
CA LYS A 73 19.09 11.37 7.11
C LYS A 73 19.85 12.60 6.64
N LEU A 74 21.07 12.77 7.14
CA LEU A 74 22.02 13.78 6.66
C LEU A 74 22.91 13.17 5.58
N SER A 75 22.94 13.79 4.40
CA SER A 75 23.88 13.45 3.33
C SER A 75 25.00 14.47 3.30
N VAL A 76 26.24 14.02 3.44
CA VAL A 76 27.44 14.88 3.41
C VAL A 76 28.27 14.49 2.20
N TYR A 77 28.74 15.49 1.47
CA TYR A 77 29.62 15.29 0.31
C TYR A 77 31.07 15.41 0.75
N VAL A 78 31.86 14.38 0.49
CA VAL A 78 33.29 14.32 0.82
C VAL A 78 34.09 14.40 -0.48
N PRO A 79 35.04 15.35 -0.62
CA PRO A 79 35.95 15.38 -1.76
C PRO A 79 36.74 14.07 -1.87
N GLU A 80 37.01 13.62 -3.10
CA GLU A 80 37.72 12.36 -3.36
C GLU A 80 39.06 12.28 -2.61
N THR A 81 39.82 13.38 -2.60
CA THR A 81 41.12 13.49 -1.91
C THR A 81 41.02 13.29 -0.40
N ALA A 82 39.86 13.52 0.19
CA ALA A 82 39.59 13.36 1.61
C ALA A 82 38.83 12.06 1.92
N PHE A 83 38.41 11.27 0.93
CA PHE A 83 37.55 10.09 1.13
C PHE A 83 38.21 9.02 2.02
N SER A 84 39.51 8.79 1.85
CA SER A 84 40.28 7.82 2.66
C SER A 84 40.39 8.20 4.15
N SER A 85 40.15 9.47 4.49
CA SER A 85 40.19 9.96 5.87
C SER A 85 38.91 9.65 6.67
N VAL A 86 37.83 9.27 6.00
CA VAL A 86 36.53 9.01 6.63
C VAL A 86 36.29 7.50 6.74
N LYS A 87 35.82 7.06 7.91
CA LYS A 87 35.45 5.65 8.17
C LYS A 87 34.04 5.56 8.71
N VAL A 88 33.39 4.41 8.52
CA VAL A 88 32.11 4.12 9.19
C VAL A 88 32.29 4.28 10.71
N GLY A 89 31.39 5.02 11.34
CA GLY A 89 31.47 5.35 12.77
C GLY A 89 32.21 6.65 13.09
N THR A 90 32.76 7.36 12.09
CA THR A 90 33.32 8.70 12.29
C THR A 90 32.21 9.64 12.78
N LEU A 91 32.44 10.29 13.92
CA LEU A 91 31.50 11.23 14.50
C LEU A 91 31.57 12.56 13.75
N LEU A 92 30.40 13.10 13.41
CA LEU A 92 30.24 14.42 12.83
C LEU A 92 29.41 15.27 13.79
N SER A 93 29.97 16.36 14.28
CA SER A 93 29.21 17.35 15.04
C SER A 93 28.32 18.14 14.08
N VAL A 94 27.01 18.10 14.31
CA VAL A 94 26.01 18.89 13.58
C VAL A 94 25.51 19.97 14.54
N ARG A 95 25.41 21.22 14.08
CA ARG A 95 24.82 22.35 14.81
C ARG A 95 23.54 22.79 14.11
#